data_AF-A0A5C8VWV4-F1
#
_entry.id   AF-A0A5C8VWV4-F1
#
_cell.length_a   1.000
_cell.length_b   1.000
_cell.length_c   1.000
_cell.angle_alpha   90.00
_cell.angle_beta   90.00
_cell.angle_gamma   90.00
#
_symmetry.space_group_name_H-M   'P 1'
#
loop_
_entity.id
_entity.type
_entity.pdbx_description
1 polymer ?
#
loop_
_entity_poly.entity_id
_entity_poly.type
_entity_poly.pdbx_seq_one_letter_code
_entity_poly.pdbx_strand_id
1 'polypeptide(L)'
;MTKTQPLSIDDPAADCPIPPETVGQLIKADADTATYILDGIPEATRARLAVWLYGRSHTHEIGVRVAATCDGATLRRAAGVVGTALYDASRRPYKAPSHGARPAGSRISLGGSSRRA
;
A
#
# COMPACT_ATOMS: atom_id res chain seq x y z
N MET A 1 19.87 15.64 24.04
CA MET A 1 19.25 14.37 24.47
C MET A 1 18.07 14.07 23.57
N THR A 2 18.33 13.53 22.38
CA THR A 2 17.31 13.08 21.44
C THR A 2 16.81 11.72 21.91
N LYS A 3 15.61 11.67 22.50
CA LYS A 3 14.94 10.41 22.86
C LYS A 3 14.57 9.69 21.57
N THR A 4 15.48 8.86 21.06
CA THR A 4 15.15 7.75 20.17
C THR A 4 14.32 6.79 21.01
N GLN A 5 12.99 6.97 20.98
CA GLN A 5 12.11 5.97 21.55
C GLN A 5 12.23 4.72 20.69
N PRO A 6 12.58 3.55 21.26
CA PRO A 6 12.49 2.30 20.53
C PRO A 6 11.03 2.12 20.16
N LEU A 7 10.73 2.14 18.86
CA LEU A 7 9.44 1.75 18.32
C LEU A 7 9.10 0.38 18.92
N SER A 8 8.04 0.38 19.72
CA SER A 8 7.60 -0.74 20.52
C SER A 8 7.46 -1.99 19.65
N ILE A 9 7.88 -3.13 20.21
CA ILE A 9 7.94 -4.46 19.59
C ILE A 9 6.54 -5.00 19.23
N ASP A 10 5.47 -4.28 19.61
CA ASP A 10 4.07 -4.59 19.34
C ASP A 10 3.45 -3.67 18.26
N ASP A 11 4.20 -3.33 17.21
CA ASP A 11 3.61 -2.63 16.06
C ASP A 11 2.89 -3.67 15.17
N PRO A 12 1.55 -3.61 15.02
CA PRO A 12 0.81 -4.55 14.17
C PRO A 12 1.17 -4.43 12.68
N ALA A 13 2.00 -3.44 12.29
CA ALA A 13 2.61 -3.31 10.97
C ALA A 13 4.11 -3.69 10.91
N ALA A 14 4.72 -4.11 12.03
CA ALA A 14 6.10 -4.59 12.05
C ALA A 14 6.23 -6.04 11.56
N ASP A 15 5.39 -6.96 12.05
CA ASP A 15 5.45 -8.38 11.67
C ASP A 15 4.39 -8.75 10.62
N CYS A 16 4.82 -9.44 9.57
CA CYS A 16 3.92 -9.93 8.53
C CYS A 16 3.06 -11.07 9.08
N PRO A 17 1.72 -10.96 9.09
CA PRO A 17 0.86 -12.01 9.64
C PRO A 17 0.74 -13.25 8.72
N ILE A 18 1.43 -13.24 7.57
CA ILE A 18 1.51 -14.31 6.57
C ILE A 18 2.95 -14.42 6.04
N PRO A 19 3.38 -15.57 5.50
CA PRO A 19 4.73 -15.74 4.98
C PRO A 19 5.06 -14.75 3.85
N PRO A 20 6.32 -14.27 3.76
CA PRO A 20 6.73 -13.23 2.83
C PRO A 20 6.55 -13.64 1.36
N GLU A 21 6.64 -14.93 1.04
CA GLU A 21 6.37 -15.43 -0.31
C GLU A 21 4.92 -15.16 -0.74
N THR A 22 3.95 -15.36 0.16
CA THR A 22 2.53 -15.08 -0.10
C THR A 22 2.28 -13.59 -0.27
N VAL A 23 2.95 -12.75 0.51
CA VAL A 23 2.91 -11.29 0.33
C VAL A 23 3.47 -10.89 -1.04
N GLY A 24 4.62 -11.47 -1.42
CA GLY A 24 5.24 -11.22 -2.71
C GLY A 24 4.36 -11.62 -3.90
N GLN A 25 3.62 -12.73 -3.78
CA GLN A 25 2.60 -13.13 -4.75
C GLN A 25 1.45 -12.14 -4.80
N LEU A 26 0.92 -11.71 -3.64
CA LEU A 26 -0.16 -10.74 -3.56
C LEU A 26 0.20 -9.39 -4.18
N ILE A 27 1.45 -8.93 -4.01
CA ILE A 27 1.92 -7.66 -4.57
C ILE A 27 2.00 -7.70 -6.10
N LYS A 28 2.34 -8.87 -6.67
CA LYS A 28 2.46 -9.07 -8.12
C LYS A 28 1.14 -9.50 -8.76
N ALA A 29 0.21 -10.00 -7.97
CA ALA A 29 -1.07 -10.52 -8.41
C ALA A 29 -1.95 -9.41 -8.97
N ASP A 30 -2.72 -9.76 -10.00
CA ASP A 30 -3.82 -8.93 -10.47
C ASP A 30 -4.99 -8.95 -9.47
N ALA A 31 -5.98 -8.08 -9.64
CA ALA A 31 -7.05 -7.91 -8.65
C ALA A 31 -7.85 -9.19 -8.38
N ASP A 32 -8.06 -10.00 -9.41
CA ASP A 32 -8.77 -11.29 -9.34
C ASP A 32 -7.96 -12.32 -8.54
N THR A 33 -6.68 -12.50 -8.92
CA THR A 33 -5.74 -13.40 -8.23
C THR A 33 -5.52 -12.98 -6.76
N ALA A 34 -5.44 -11.68 -6.49
CA ALA A 34 -5.32 -11.18 -5.12
C ALA A 34 -6.56 -11.53 -4.29
N THR A 35 -7.77 -11.41 -4.86
CA THR A 35 -9.02 -11.80 -4.21
C THR A 35 -9.05 -13.30 -3.92
N TYR A 36 -8.63 -14.13 -4.87
CA TYR A 36 -8.53 -15.58 -4.68
C TYR A 36 -7.56 -15.97 -3.55
N ILE A 37 -6.38 -15.32 -3.49
CA ILE A 37 -5.41 -15.55 -2.40
C ILE A 37 -6.00 -15.14 -1.04
N LEU A 38 -6.78 -14.05 -1.01
CA LEU A 38 -7.40 -13.53 0.20
C LEU A 38 -8.58 -14.38 0.70
N ASP A 39 -9.31 -15.05 -0.19
CA ASP A 39 -10.46 -15.90 0.19
C ASP A 39 -10.06 -17.02 1.17
N GLY A 40 -8.87 -17.61 0.97
CA GLY A 40 -8.32 -18.63 1.87
C GLY A 40 -7.81 -18.10 3.22
N ILE A 41 -7.82 -16.79 3.45
CA ILE A 41 -7.23 -16.15 4.63
C ILE A 41 -8.34 -15.61 5.56
N PRO A 42 -8.30 -15.93 6.86
CA PRO A 42 -9.28 -15.40 7.81
C PRO A 42 -9.26 -13.87 7.83
N GLU A 43 -10.45 -13.28 7.96
CA GLU A 43 -10.64 -11.84 7.82
C GLU A 43 -9.79 -11.01 8.79
N ALA A 44 -9.58 -11.51 10.02
CA ALA A 44 -8.71 -10.87 11.00
C ALA A 44 -7.26 -10.74 10.52
N THR A 45 -6.75 -11.77 9.82
CA THR A 45 -5.41 -11.76 9.23
C THR A 45 -5.35 -10.84 8.02
N ARG A 46 -6.39 -10.82 7.18
CA ARG A 46 -6.50 -9.87 6.05
C ARG A 46 -6.51 -8.41 6.52
N ALA A 47 -7.22 -8.11 7.60
CA ALA A 47 -7.23 -6.76 8.18
C ALA A 47 -5.86 -6.33 8.69
N ARG A 48 -5.12 -7.21 9.38
CA ARG A 48 -3.73 -6.95 9.79
C ARG A 48 -2.80 -6.75 8.60
N LEU A 49 -2.95 -7.59 7.57
CA LEU A 49 -2.20 -7.46 6.32
C LEU A 49 -2.46 -6.13 5.62
N ALA A 50 -3.72 -5.70 5.55
CA ALA A 50 -4.09 -4.42 4.94
C ALA A 50 -3.40 -3.25 5.65
N VAL A 51 -3.36 -3.26 6.98
CA VAL A 51 -2.66 -2.26 7.79
C VAL A 51 -1.15 -2.31 7.56
N TRP A 52 -0.57 -3.51 7.52
CA TRP A 52 0.85 -3.71 7.26
C TRP A 52 1.28 -3.17 5.88
N LEU A 53 0.46 -3.41 4.85
CA LEU A 53 0.68 -2.90 3.49
C LEU A 53 0.46 -1.38 3.43
N TYR A 54 -0.54 -0.86 4.15
CA TYR A 54 -0.86 0.57 4.18
C TYR A 54 0.27 1.43 4.75
N GLY A 55 1.02 0.91 5.73
CA GLY A 55 2.15 1.59 6.37
C GLY A 55 3.38 1.82 5.48
N ARG A 56 3.40 1.30 4.24
CA ARG A 56 4.55 1.37 3.32
C ARG A 56 4.16 2.06 2.01
N SER A 57 4.92 3.06 1.57
CA SER A 57 4.54 3.89 0.41
C SER A 57 4.36 3.13 -0.91
N HIS A 58 5.14 2.07 -1.14
CA HIS A 58 5.09 1.30 -2.40
C HIS A 58 4.01 0.21 -2.41
N THR A 59 3.48 -0.17 -1.25
CA THR A 59 2.38 -1.14 -1.10
C THR A 59 1.11 -0.51 -0.53
N HIS A 60 1.12 0.80 -0.30
CA HIS A 60 0.01 1.56 0.28
C HIS A 60 -1.30 1.29 -0.45
N GLU A 61 -1.25 1.35 -1.78
CA GLU A 61 -2.41 1.16 -2.64
C GLU A 61 -2.97 -0.26 -2.59
N ILE A 62 -2.07 -1.24 -2.51
CA ILE A 62 -2.44 -2.64 -2.34
C ILE A 62 -3.12 -2.80 -0.98
N GLY A 63 -2.59 -2.16 0.08
CA GLY A 63 -3.22 -2.13 1.40
C GLY A 63 -4.65 -1.57 1.37
N VAL A 64 -4.88 -0.48 0.63
CA VAL A 64 -6.22 0.10 0.43
C VAL A 64 -7.16 -0.86 -0.32
N ARG A 65 -6.67 -1.55 -1.36
CA ARG A 65 -7.46 -2.56 -2.09
C ARG A 65 -7.81 -3.76 -1.21
N VAL A 66 -6.86 -4.29 -0.45
CA VAL A 66 -7.10 -5.39 0.50
C VAL A 66 -8.10 -4.95 1.56
N ALA A 67 -8.01 -3.72 2.07
CA ALA A 67 -8.97 -3.17 3.01
C ALA A 67 -10.40 -3.07 2.45
N ALA A 68 -10.58 -2.93 1.13
CA ALA A 68 -11.89 -2.97 0.49
C ALA A 68 -12.57 -4.35 0.59
N THR A 69 -11.80 -5.41 0.81
CA THR A 69 -12.30 -6.80 0.97
C THR A 69 -12.60 -7.18 2.42
N CYS A 70 -12.36 -6.27 3.38
CA CYS A 70 -12.51 -6.50 4.81
C CYS A 70 -13.65 -5.65 5.40
N ASP A 71 -14.24 -6.10 6.52
CA ASP A 71 -15.19 -5.29 7.27
C ASP A 71 -14.49 -4.16 8.06
N GLY A 72 -15.16 -3.01 8.15
CA GLY A 72 -14.65 -1.83 8.86
C GLY A 72 -14.48 -2.07 10.37
N ALA A 73 -15.32 -2.91 10.99
CA ALA A 73 -15.16 -3.28 12.39
C ALA A 73 -13.91 -4.16 12.59
N THR A 74 -13.59 -5.03 11.63
CA THR A 74 -12.39 -5.87 11.68
C THR A 74 -11.12 -5.02 11.52
N LEU A 75 -11.11 -4.06 10.60
CA LEU A 75 -10.01 -3.10 10.45
C LEU A 75 -9.82 -2.23 11.70
N ARG A 76 -10.92 -1.73 12.29
CA ARG A 76 -10.88 -0.95 13.54
C ARG A 76 -10.37 -1.80 14.71
N ARG A 77 -10.73 -3.07 14.81
CA ARG A 77 -10.17 -3.97 15.83
C ARG A 77 -8.68 -4.23 15.63
N ALA A 78 -8.22 -4.28 14.38
CA ALA A 78 -6.81 -4.56 14.06
C ALA A 78 -5.89 -3.36 14.33
N ALA A 79 -6.32 -2.12 14.03
CA ALA A 79 -5.45 -0.94 14.10
C ALA A 79 -6.13 0.35 14.60
N GLY A 80 -7.29 0.24 15.27
CA GLY A 80 -7.98 1.37 15.89
C GLY A 80 -8.34 2.47 14.90
N VAL A 81 -7.84 3.68 15.17
CA VAL A 81 -8.07 4.88 14.35
C VAL A 81 -7.49 4.71 12.94
N VAL A 82 -6.32 4.08 12.82
CA VAL A 82 -5.69 3.80 11.51
C VAL A 82 -6.57 2.86 10.70
N GLY A 83 -7.14 1.84 11.33
CA GLY A 83 -8.07 0.92 10.68
C GLY A 83 -9.34 1.60 10.17
N THR A 84 -9.85 2.57 10.93
CA THR A 84 -11.01 3.38 10.51
C THR A 84 -10.65 4.25 9.31
N ALA A 85 -9.53 4.97 9.37
CA ALA A 85 -9.05 5.80 8.26
C ALA A 85 -8.76 4.98 7.00
N LEU A 86 -8.23 3.76 7.15
CA LEU A 86 -7.97 2.83 6.06
C LEU A 86 -9.28 2.34 5.42
N TYR A 87 -10.31 2.08 6.22
CA TYR A 87 -11.64 1.74 5.72
C TYR A 87 -12.27 2.92 4.93
N ASP A 88 -12.19 4.14 5.46
CA ASP A 88 -12.63 5.33 4.71
C ASP A 88 -11.85 5.52 3.41
N ALA A 89 -10.54 5.28 3.43
CA ALA A 89 -9.68 5.37 2.24
C ALA A 89 -10.08 4.33 1.18
N SER A 90 -10.46 3.11 1.57
CA SER A 90 -10.88 2.05 0.64
C SER A 90 -12.24 2.31 -0.01
N ARG A 91 -13.11 3.11 0.63
CA ARG A 91 -14.42 3.51 0.09
C ARG A 91 -14.37 4.74 -0.82
N ARG A 92 -13.27 5.50 -0.80
CA ARG A 92 -13.10 6.63 -1.72
C ARG A 92 -12.81 6.11 -3.12
N PRO A 93 -13.36 6.74 -4.17
CA PRO A 93 -13.03 6.38 -5.54
C PRO A 93 -11.52 6.51 -5.73
N TYR A 94 -10.88 5.36 -5.96
CA TYR A 94 -9.45 5.27 -6.11
C TYR A 94 -9.03 6.03 -7.38
N LYS A 95 -8.37 7.17 -7.19
CA LYS A 95 -7.66 7.85 -8.27
C LYS A 95 -6.30 7.18 -8.37
N ALA A 96 -6.12 6.35 -9.39
CA ALA A 96 -4.82 5.77 -9.71
C ALA A 96 -3.77 6.88 -9.68
N PRO A 97 -2.74 6.79 -8.82
CA PRO A 97 -1.72 7.80 -8.78
C PRO A 97 -0.95 7.70 -10.10
N SER A 98 -0.63 8.87 -10.63
CA SER A 98 0.12 9.03 -11.86
C SER A 98 1.61 8.75 -11.61
N HIS A 99 1.95 7.56 -11.13
CA HIS A 99 3.33 7.10 -11.10
C HIS A 99 3.73 6.76 -12.54
N GLY A 100 4.26 7.74 -13.26
CA GLY A 100 4.96 7.46 -14.51
C GLY A 100 4.10 7.40 -15.78
N ALA A 101 2.97 8.11 -15.85
CA ALA A 101 2.54 8.64 -17.14
C ALA A 101 3.57 9.71 -17.55
N ARG A 102 4.76 9.27 -18.00
CA ARG A 102 5.69 10.13 -18.70
C ARG A 102 4.92 10.67 -19.90
N PRO A 103 4.74 12.00 -20.07
CA PRO A 103 4.27 12.51 -21.35
C PRO A 103 5.29 12.03 -22.38
N ALA A 104 4.85 11.09 -23.22
CA ALA A 104 5.62 10.60 -24.36
C ALA A 104 5.77 11.78 -25.32
N GLY A 105 6.78 12.63 -25.12
CA GLY A 105 6.97 13.78 -26.00
C GLY A 105 7.86 14.93 -25.57
N SER A 106 8.55 14.91 -24.41
CA SER A 106 9.56 15.95 -24.19
C SER A 106 10.87 15.57 -24.88
N ARG A 107 10.98 15.98 -26.14
CA ARG A 107 12.22 15.91 -26.93
C ARG A 107 13.16 16.99 -26.37
N ILE A 108 13.94 16.65 -25.36
CA ILE A 108 14.95 17.56 -24.81
C ILE A 108 16.07 17.69 -25.86
N SER A 109 16.07 18.78 -26.62
CA SER A 109 17.10 19.08 -27.62
C SER A 109 18.30 19.72 -26.94
N LEU A 110 19.31 18.92 -26.60
CA LEU A 110 20.62 19.38 -26.12
C LEU A 110 21.54 19.65 -27.32
N GLY A 111 21.31 20.74 -28.05
CA GLY A 111 22.17 21.09 -29.17
C GLY A 111 21.87 22.47 -29.73
N GLY A 112 22.85 23.39 -29.61
CA GLY A 112 22.84 24.64 -30.38
C GLY A 112 23.18 25.92 -29.62
N SER A 113 24.30 25.98 -28.91
CA SER A 113 24.95 27.27 -28.61
C SER A 113 26.00 27.56 -29.69
N SER A 114 25.57 27.84 -30.92
CA SER A 114 26.47 28.49 -31.89
C SER A 114 26.48 29.98 -31.56
N ARG A 115 27.54 30.40 -30.87
CA ARG A 115 27.83 31.80 -30.56
C ARG A 115 28.29 32.46 -31.86
N ARG A 116 27.51 33.42 -32.38
CA ARG A 116 27.96 34.39 -33.39
C ARG A 116 28.70 35.52 -32.70
N ALA A 117 29.95 35.77 -33.08
CA ALA A 117 30.61 37.08 -33.16
C ALA A 117 32.01 36.86 -33.73
#